data_AF-A0A1Y3NP85-F1
#
_entry.id   AF-A0A1Y3NP85-F1
#
_cell.length_a   1.000
_cell.length_b   1.000
_cell.length_c   1.000
_cell.angle_alpha   90.00
_cell.angle_beta   90.00
_cell.angle_gamma   90.00
#
_symmetry.space_group_name_H-M   'P 1'
#
loop_
_entity.id
_entity.type
_entity.pdbx_description
1 polymer ?
#
loop_
_entity_poly.entity_id
_entity_poly.type
_entity_poly.pdbx_seq_one_letter_code
_entity_poly.pdbx_strand_id
1 'polypeptide(L)'
;FLREIDIWSRIKSHPNILQFYGACHISQHPSIISEYCSRGTVKTYTSQKTVSPEQKLQIMHGIITGLYHLHQNNIIHGDIKSDNILINENGKPKICDFGLSVFQMDQVNQVNRYKII
;
A
#
# COMPACT_ATOMS: atom_id res chain seq x y z
N PHE A 1 10.83 8.53 -1.68
CA PHE A 1 10.65 8.66 -3.15
C PHE A 1 11.30 7.53 -3.95
N LEU A 2 12.62 7.52 -4.23
CA LEU A 2 13.20 6.48 -5.11
C LEU A 2 13.03 5.03 -4.59
N ARG A 3 13.20 4.80 -3.29
CA ARG A 3 12.94 3.49 -2.65
C ARG A 3 11.48 3.06 -2.78
N GLU A 4 10.56 3.99 -2.61
CA GLU A 4 9.12 3.74 -2.75
C GLU A 4 8.79 3.31 -4.17
N ILE A 5 9.35 3.98 -5.18
CA ILE A 5 9.21 3.59 -6.58
C ILE A 5 9.79 2.18 -6.82
N ASP A 6 10.99 1.90 -6.33
CA ASP A 6 11.63 0.60 -6.51
C ASP A 6 10.79 -0.53 -5.89
N ILE A 7 10.29 -0.35 -4.66
CA ILE A 7 9.44 -1.34 -4.01
C ILE A 7 8.11 -1.47 -4.75
N TRP A 8 7.41 -0.35 -4.98
CA TRP A 8 6.06 -0.38 -5.56
C TRP A 8 6.06 -0.94 -6.98
N SER A 9 7.07 -0.62 -7.80
CA SER A 9 7.21 -1.18 -9.15
C SER A 9 7.45 -2.70 -9.18
N ARG A 10 7.95 -3.29 -8.09
CA ARG A 10 8.19 -4.74 -7.96
C ARG A 10 7.00 -5.49 -7.36
N ILE A 11 5.99 -4.78 -6.85
CA ILE A 11 4.77 -5.43 -6.35
C ILE A 11 3.99 -5.96 -7.55
N LYS A 12 3.77 -7.28 -7.59
CA LYS A 12 2.91 -7.91 -8.58
C LYS A 12 1.49 -7.37 -8.46
N SER A 13 0.79 -7.21 -9.60
CA SER A 13 -0.59 -6.71 -9.60
C SER A 13 -1.50 -7.58 -8.73
N HIS A 14 -2.36 -6.92 -7.94
CA HIS A 14 -3.31 -7.56 -7.04
C HIS A 14 -4.55 -6.66 -6.86
N PRO A 15 -5.77 -7.21 -6.79
CA PRO A 15 -7.00 -6.41 -6.74
C PRO A 15 -7.09 -5.47 -5.53
N ASN A 16 -6.37 -5.74 -4.44
CA ASN A 16 -6.36 -4.92 -3.23
C ASN A 16 -5.06 -4.13 -2.97
N ILE A 17 -4.20 -4.02 -3.99
CA ILE A 17 -3.03 -3.14 -3.97
C ILE A 17 -3.25 -2.02 -4.99
N LEU A 18 -2.88 -0.79 -4.62
CA LEU A 18 -2.96 0.33 -5.55
C LEU A 18 -2.03 0.09 -6.74
N GLN A 19 -2.58 0.05 -7.94
CA GLN A 19 -1.84 -0.24 -9.17
C GLN A 19 -0.87 0.90 -9.50
N PHE A 20 0.41 0.56 -9.63
CA PHE A 20 1.46 1.45 -10.12
C PHE A 20 1.48 1.45 -11.66
N TYR A 21 1.58 2.63 -12.27
CA TYR A 21 1.74 2.80 -13.72
C TYR A 21 3.10 3.34 -14.11
N GLY A 22 3.72 4.17 -13.27
CA GLY A 22 5.04 4.73 -13.56
C GLY A 22 5.43 5.85 -12.60
N ALA A 23 6.63 6.37 -12.75
CA ALA A 23 7.10 7.53 -12.00
C ALA A 23 8.04 8.39 -12.84
N CYS A 24 7.99 9.70 -12.61
CA CYS A 24 8.97 10.65 -13.13
C CYS A 24 9.77 11.22 -11.96
N HIS A 25 11.08 10.98 -11.95
CA HIS A 25 11.98 11.44 -10.88
C HIS A 25 13.00 12.49 -11.34
N ILE A 26 13.01 12.81 -12.65
CA ILE A 26 13.98 13.72 -13.29
C ILE A 26 13.44 15.16 -13.38
N SER A 27 12.12 15.33 -13.29
CA SER A 27 11.48 16.65 -13.29
C SER A 27 11.73 17.43 -11.99
N GLN A 28 11.52 18.74 -12.04
CA GLN A 28 11.54 19.63 -10.86
C GLN A 28 10.60 19.13 -9.73
N HIS A 29 9.52 18.45 -10.11
CA HIS A 29 8.55 17.85 -9.20
C HIS A 29 8.47 16.35 -9.44
N PRO A 30 9.16 15.53 -8.61
CA PRO A 30 9.06 14.09 -8.69
C PRO A 30 7.61 13.63 -8.49
N SER A 31 7.13 12.75 -9.37
CA SER A 31 5.72 12.35 -9.43
C SER A 31 5.58 10.84 -9.63
N ILE A 32 4.53 10.25 -9.05
CA ILE A 32 4.14 8.84 -9.23
C ILE A 32 2.76 8.80 -9.89
N ILE A 33 2.57 7.90 -10.84
CA ILE A 33 1.33 7.70 -11.58
C ILE A 33 0.74 6.34 -11.17
N SER A 34 -0.52 6.34 -10.73
CA SER A 34 -1.22 5.15 -10.23
C SER A 34 -2.69 5.14 -10.66
N GLU A 35 -3.40 4.04 -10.37
CA GLU A 35 -4.86 4.02 -10.47
C GLU A 35 -5.49 5.11 -9.58
N TYR A 36 -6.64 5.65 -10.02
CA TYR A 36 -7.40 6.64 -9.27
C TYR A 36 -8.51 5.96 -8.46
N CYS A 37 -8.53 6.19 -7.15
CA CYS A 37 -9.56 5.69 -6.24
C CYS A 37 -10.53 6.82 -5.86
N SER A 38 -11.67 6.87 -6.53
CA SER A 38 -12.60 8.01 -6.48
C SER A 38 -13.33 8.20 -5.15
N ARG A 39 -13.30 7.24 -4.23
CA ARG A 39 -14.02 7.31 -2.94
C ARG A 39 -13.12 7.70 -1.76
N GLY A 40 -11.92 8.18 -2.04
CA GLY A 40 -10.97 8.64 -1.03
C GLY A 40 -10.43 7.50 -0.17
N THR A 41 -10.04 7.82 1.06
CA THR A 41 -9.51 6.83 2.00
C THR A 41 -10.64 6.09 2.72
N VAL A 42 -10.37 4.92 3.31
CA VAL A 42 -11.37 4.21 4.12
C VAL A 42 -11.81 5.06 5.31
N LYS A 43 -10.92 5.91 5.84
CA LYS A 43 -11.23 6.88 6.90
C LYS A 43 -12.32 7.87 6.46
N THR A 44 -12.16 8.51 5.30
CA THR A 44 -13.17 9.45 4.78
C THR A 44 -14.43 8.74 4.31
N TYR A 45 -14.27 7.57 3.69
CA TYR A 45 -15.38 6.77 3.18
C TYR A 45 -16.32 6.30 4.30
N THR A 46 -15.77 5.88 5.44
CA THR A 46 -16.57 5.41 6.58
C THR A 46 -17.13 6.53 7.45
N SER A 47 -16.58 7.75 7.38
CA SER A 47 -17.12 8.91 8.10
C SER A 47 -18.27 9.59 7.35
N GLN A 48 -18.22 9.62 6.01
CA GLN A 48 -19.21 10.29 5.18
C GLN A 48 -20.42 9.43 4.81
N LYS A 49 -20.29 8.11 4.92
CA LYS A 49 -21.33 7.15 4.51
C LYS A 49 -21.57 6.13 5.60
N THR A 50 -22.84 5.78 5.82
CA THR A 50 -23.18 4.60 6.61
C THR A 50 -22.75 3.34 5.87
N VAL A 51 -21.69 2.69 6.36
CA VAL A 51 -21.17 1.43 5.82
C VAL A 51 -21.73 0.29 6.67
N SER A 52 -22.39 -0.68 6.02
CA SER A 52 -22.98 -1.83 6.72
C SER A 52 -21.88 -2.73 7.34
N PRO A 53 -22.20 -3.54 8.37
CA PRO A 53 -21.26 -4.51 8.91
C PRO A 53 -20.67 -5.45 7.85
N GLU A 54 -21.49 -5.89 6.88
CA GLU A 54 -21.08 -6.77 5.79
C GLU A 54 -20.08 -6.08 4.87
N GLN A 55 -20.30 -4.80 4.55
CA GLN A 55 -19.36 -4.01 3.75
C GLN A 55 -18.04 -3.80 4.50
N LYS A 56 -18.07 -3.57 5.81
CA LYS A 56 -16.86 -3.49 6.64
C LYS A 56 -16.07 -4.79 6.59
N LEU A 57 -16.75 -5.94 6.68
CA LEU A 57 -16.13 -7.26 6.56
C LEU A 57 -15.48 -7.45 5.18
N GLN A 58 -16.16 -7.06 4.10
CA GLN A 58 -15.57 -7.13 2.75
C GLN A 58 -14.34 -6.23 2.58
N ILE A 59 -14.36 -5.04 3.18
CA ILE A 59 -13.20 -4.13 3.19
C ILE A 59 -12.05 -4.75 3.99
N MET A 60 -12.29 -5.22 5.21
CA MET A 60 -11.25 -5.87 6.02
C MET A 60 -10.66 -7.09 5.32
N HIS A 61 -11.50 -7.93 4.72
CA HIS A 61 -11.05 -9.06 3.93
C HIS A 61 -10.11 -8.62 2.78
N GLY A 62 -10.50 -7.59 2.01
CA GLY A 62 -9.66 -7.06 0.94
C GLY A 62 -8.33 -6.48 1.43
N ILE A 63 -8.30 -5.82 2.58
CA ILE A 63 -7.05 -5.32 3.18
C ILE A 63 -6.14 -6.50 3.56
N ILE A 64 -6.70 -7.54 4.18
CA ILE A 64 -5.96 -8.73 4.61
C ILE A 64 -5.40 -9.49 3.40
N THR A 65 -6.17 -9.66 2.32
CA THR A 65 -5.67 -10.32 1.10
C THR A 65 -4.57 -9.52 0.42
N GLY A 66 -4.70 -8.19 0.36
CA GLY A 66 -3.63 -7.30 -0.12
C GLY A 66 -2.36 -7.41 0.71
N LEU A 67 -2.48 -7.39 2.04
CA LEU A 67 -1.35 -7.56 2.95
C LEU A 67 -0.68 -8.92 2.83
N TYR A 68 -1.48 -9.98 2.74
CA TYR A 68 -0.98 -11.33 2.51
C TYR A 68 -0.17 -11.41 1.21
N HIS A 69 -0.65 -10.79 0.13
CA HIS A 69 0.08 -10.70 -1.13
C HIS A 69 1.44 -9.99 -0.99
N LEU A 70 1.51 -8.88 -0.26
CA LEU A 70 2.80 -8.20 0.01
C LEU A 70 3.76 -9.13 0.77
N HIS A 71 3.28 -9.78 1.83
CA HIS A 71 4.09 -10.66 2.66
C HIS A 71 4.60 -11.89 1.88
N GLN A 72 3.79 -12.46 0.98
CA GLN A 72 4.22 -13.55 0.08
C GLN A 72 5.34 -13.13 -0.87
N ASN A 73 5.51 -11.83 -1.13
CA ASN A 73 6.58 -11.27 -1.94
C ASN A 73 7.69 -10.63 -1.07
N ASN A 74 7.78 -11.01 0.21
CA ASN A 74 8.78 -10.53 1.18
C ASN A 74 8.82 -9.00 1.32
N ILE A 75 7.66 -8.34 1.20
CA ILE A 75 7.52 -6.89 1.37
C ILE A 75 6.73 -6.62 2.63
N ILE A 76 7.31 -5.83 3.54
CA ILE A 76 6.64 -5.32 4.73
C ILE A 76 6.16 -3.90 4.39
N HIS A 77 4.86 -3.64 4.53
CA HIS A 77 4.29 -2.31 4.24
C HIS A 77 4.82 -1.21 5.19
N GLY A 78 4.87 -1.51 6.49
CA GLY A 78 5.42 -0.62 7.52
C GLY A 78 4.46 0.45 8.06
N ASP A 79 3.46 0.87 7.28
CA ASP A 79 2.54 1.96 7.70
C ASP A 79 1.06 1.68 7.36
N ILE A 80 0.53 0.55 7.85
CA ILE A 80 -0.89 0.22 7.66
C ILE A 80 -1.75 1.03 8.62
N LYS A 81 -2.56 1.91 8.05
CA LYS A 81 -3.54 2.75 8.75
C LYS A 81 -4.69 3.13 7.80
N SER A 82 -5.78 3.66 8.35
CA SER A 82 -6.98 3.99 7.55
C SER A 82 -6.76 5.09 6.51
N ASP A 83 -5.75 5.95 6.68
CA ASP A 83 -5.36 6.94 5.66
C ASP A 83 -4.65 6.30 4.46
N ASN A 84 -4.04 5.11 4.62
CA ASN A 84 -3.26 4.40 3.60
C ASN A 84 -4.05 3.26 2.92
N ILE A 85 -5.37 3.27 3.07
CA ILE A 85 -6.28 2.38 2.37
C ILE A 85 -7.23 3.25 1.55
N LEU A 86 -7.08 3.24 0.23
CA LEU A 86 -7.99 3.92 -0.69
C LEU A 86 -9.18 3.03 -1.06
N ILE A 87 -10.29 3.65 -1.42
CA ILE A 87 -11.51 2.99 -1.86
C ILE A 87 -11.79 3.36 -3.31
N ASN A 88 -11.87 2.37 -4.19
CA ASN A 88 -12.18 2.59 -5.60
C ASN A 88 -13.68 2.83 -5.83
N GLU A 89 -14.07 3.11 -7.07
CA GLU A 89 -15.44 3.36 -7.49
C GLU A 89 -16.41 2.22 -7.12
N ASN A 90 -15.90 0.98 -7.07
CA ASN A 90 -16.64 -0.23 -6.72
C ASN A 90 -16.70 -0.51 -5.21
N GLY A 91 -16.17 0.39 -4.37
CA GLY A 91 -16.15 0.22 -2.91
C GLY A 91 -15.13 -0.81 -2.44
N LYS A 92 -14.14 -1.17 -3.26
CA LYS A 92 -13.09 -2.13 -2.92
C LYS A 92 -11.84 -1.41 -2.38
N PRO A 93 -11.18 -1.98 -1.35
CA PRO A 93 -10.00 -1.38 -0.75
C PRO A 93 -8.75 -1.62 -1.61
N LYS A 94 -7.86 -0.62 -1.60
CA LYS A 94 -6.54 -0.60 -2.25
C LYS A 94 -5.52 -0.09 -1.24
N ILE A 95 -4.53 -0.92 -0.88
CA ILE A 95 -3.41 -0.50 -0.04
C ILE A 95 -2.52 0.44 -0.86
N CYS A 96 -2.15 1.58 -0.29
CA CYS A 96 -1.29 2.58 -0.91
C CYS A 96 -0.24 3.11 0.09
N ASP A 97 0.61 4.02 -0.39
CA ASP A 97 1.69 4.67 0.38
C ASP A 97 2.77 3.67 0.87
N PHE A 98 3.69 3.37 -0.06
CA PHE A 98 4.81 2.45 0.18
C PHE A 98 6.07 3.17 0.66
N GLY A 99 5.95 4.42 1.16
CA GLY A 99 7.09 5.25 1.57
C GLY A 99 7.93 4.65 2.69
N LEU A 100 7.29 3.88 3.57
CA LEU A 100 7.90 3.17 4.71
C LEU A 100 8.07 1.67 4.47
N SER A 101 7.75 1.18 3.27
CA SER A 101 7.89 -0.23 2.95
C SER A 101 9.35 -0.64 2.83
N VAL A 102 9.61 -1.92 3.10
CA VAL A 102 10.94 -2.53 3.02
C VAL A 102 10.84 -3.96 2.50
N PHE A 103 11.89 -4.45 1.83
CA PHE A 103 12.06 -5.88 1.67
C PHE A 103 12.45 -6.50 3.01
N GLN A 104 11.84 -7.63 3.36
CA GLN A 104 12.10 -8.33 4.62
C GLN A 104 13.58 -8.67 4.81
N MET A 105 14.30 -8.96 3.72
CA MET A 105 15.75 -9.23 3.73
C MET A 105 16.58 -8.03 4.20
N ASP A 106 16.14 -6.80 3.91
CA ASP A 106 16.86 -5.57 4.28
C ASP A 106 16.81 -5.31 5.80
N GLN A 107 15.75 -5.75 6.47
CA GLN A 107 15.61 -5.67 7.93
C GLN A 107 16.58 -6.62 8.63
N VAL A 108 16.71 -7.86 8.14
CA VAL A 108 17.64 -8.85 8.71
C VAL A 108 19.09 -8.35 8.62
N ASN A 109 19.45 -7.73 7.49
CA ASN A 109 20.77 -7.15 7.29
C ASN A 109 21.06 -5.94 8.20
N GLN A 110 20.04 -5.13 8.53
CA GLN A 110 20.19 -4.04 9.51
C GLN A 110 20.38 -4.57 10.93
N VAL A 111 19.58 -5.57 11.37
CA VAL A 111 19.72 -6.17 12.70
C VAL A 111 21.08 -6.85 12.88
N ASN A 112 21.61 -7.50 11.84
CA ASN A 112 22.92 -8.15 11.89
C ASN A 112 24.10 -7.15 11.91
N ARG A 113 23.92 -5.92 11.40
CA ARG A 113 24.95 -4.87 11.47
C ARG A 113 25.18 -4.31 12.88
N TYR A 114 24.21 -4.47 13.79
CA TYR A 114 24.34 -4.05 15.19
C TYR A 114 24.74 -5.18 16.15
N LYS A 115 24.95 -6.41 15.65
CA LYS A 115 25.37 -7.58 16.43
C LYS A 115 26.84 -7.96 16.26
N ILE A 116 27.64 -7.12 15.58
CA ILE A 116 29.09 -7.25 15.50
C ILE A 116 29.72 -6.08 16.26
N ILE A 117 29.60 -6.11 17.58
CA ILE A 117 30.51 -5.43 18.53
C ILE A 117 30.62 -6.34 19.75
#